data_AF-A0A7L8V5A2-F1
#
_entry.id   AF-A0A7L8V5A2-F1
#
_cell.length_a   1.000
_cell.length_b   1.000
_cell.length_c   1.000
_cell.angle_alpha   90.00
_cell.angle_beta   90.00
_cell.angle_gamma   90.00
#
_symmetry.space_group_name_H-M   'P 1'
#
loop_
_entity.id
_entity.type
_entity.pdbx_description
1 polymer ?
#
loop_
_entity_poly.entity_id
_entity_poly.type
_entity_poly.pdbx_seq_one_letter_code
_entity_poly.pdbx_strand_id
1 'polypeptide(L)'
;MKKFTSIIILMVLMSVSLNAQNGGKRLTLVEENHAELYFNGVKYILDSYIVMFENPYYIIIEREDKSPIEYQEAIDISIDYIKPRGCTSPLERLPNLDRHNEDKTKWMIGISC
;
A
#
# COMPACT_ATOMS: atom_id res chain seq x y z
N MET A 1 21.67 54.22 -3.57
CA MET A 1 20.97 53.43 -4.61
C MET A 1 21.18 51.95 -4.31
N LYS A 2 20.18 51.25 -3.76
CA LYS A 2 20.27 49.83 -3.37
C LYS A 2 19.78 48.98 -4.55
N LYS A 3 20.64 48.15 -5.12
CA LYS A 3 20.26 47.13 -6.11
C LYS A 3 19.82 45.88 -5.35
N PHE A 4 18.52 45.60 -5.35
CA PHE A 4 17.97 44.33 -4.88
C PHE A 4 18.03 43.32 -6.01
N THR A 5 18.93 42.35 -5.89
CA THR A 5 19.03 41.21 -6.79
C THR A 5 17.98 40.18 -6.37
N SER A 6 16.87 40.10 -7.09
CA SER A 6 15.88 39.02 -6.92
C SER A 6 16.48 37.72 -7.42
N ILE A 7 16.80 36.81 -6.49
CA ILE A 7 17.09 35.41 -6.80
C ILE A 7 15.79 34.63 -6.62
N ILE A 8 15.15 34.28 -7.72
CA ILE A 8 14.03 33.34 -7.74
C ILE A 8 14.64 31.94 -7.70
N ILE A 9 14.68 31.33 -6.52
CA ILE A 9 15.04 29.91 -6.36
C ILE A 9 13.82 29.09 -6.76
N LEU A 10 13.83 28.56 -7.98
CA LEU A 10 12.84 27.59 -8.46
C LEU A 10 13.16 26.23 -7.82
N MET A 11 12.42 25.89 -6.76
CA MET A 11 12.54 24.61 -6.07
C MET A 11 11.79 23.55 -6.90
N VAL A 12 12.54 22.81 -7.72
CA VAL A 12 12.02 21.66 -8.48
C VAL A 12 11.75 20.53 -7.48
N LEU A 13 10.47 20.33 -7.15
CA LEU A 13 9.98 19.14 -6.47
C LEU A 13 10.11 17.94 -7.42
N MET A 14 11.26 17.28 -7.41
CA MET A 14 11.40 15.94 -7.97
C MET A 14 10.62 14.98 -7.07
N SER A 15 9.40 14.64 -7.48
CA SER A 15 8.62 13.55 -6.89
C SER A 15 9.35 12.24 -7.14
N VAL A 16 10.03 11.73 -6.11
CA VAL A 16 10.66 10.41 -6.16
C VAL A 16 9.54 9.38 -6.05
N SER A 17 9.11 8.80 -7.17
CA SER A 17 8.18 7.67 -7.12
C SER A 17 8.88 6.47 -6.47
N LEU A 18 8.52 6.17 -5.21
CA LEU A 18 8.98 4.98 -4.51
C LEU A 18 8.40 3.76 -5.24
N ASN A 19 9.19 3.09 -6.09
CA ASN A 19 8.74 1.87 -6.76
C ASN A 19 8.79 0.73 -5.75
N ALA A 20 7.64 0.25 -5.31
CA ALA A 20 7.56 -0.94 -4.48
C ALA A 20 8.00 -2.18 -5.27
N GLN A 21 8.76 -3.07 -4.63
CA GLN A 21 9.19 -4.33 -5.22
C GLN A 21 8.84 -5.50 -4.30
N ASN A 22 8.48 -6.64 -4.87
CA ASN A 22 8.35 -7.90 -4.14
C ASN A 22 9.00 -9.03 -4.94
N GLY A 23 10.02 -9.68 -4.37
CA GLY A 23 10.74 -10.77 -5.04
C GLY A 23 11.36 -10.39 -6.39
N GLY A 24 11.79 -9.12 -6.55
CA GLY A 24 12.35 -8.59 -7.80
C GLY A 24 11.31 -8.14 -8.84
N LYS A 25 10.01 -8.30 -8.58
CA LYS A 25 8.96 -7.78 -9.45
C LYS A 25 8.65 -6.33 -9.13
N ARG A 26 8.40 -5.53 -10.17
CA ARG A 26 7.94 -4.15 -10.03
C ARG A 26 6.45 -4.14 -9.73
N LEU A 27 6.08 -3.56 -8.61
CA LEU A 27 4.69 -3.35 -8.23
C LEU A 27 4.20 -2.00 -8.75
N THR A 28 2.99 -1.99 -9.29
CA THR A 28 2.27 -0.79 -9.75
C THR A 28 1.11 -0.53 -8.80
N LEU A 29 1.05 0.68 -8.24
CA LEU A 29 -0.07 1.14 -7.40
C LEU A 29 -1.33 1.27 -8.27
N VAL A 30 -2.44 0.76 -7.76
CA VAL A 30 -3.80 1.01 -8.28
C VAL A 30 -4.38 2.14 -7.43
N GLU A 31 -4.17 3.38 -7.87
CA GLU A 31 -4.50 4.61 -7.13
C GLU A 31 -5.98 4.64 -6.70
N GLU A 32 -6.88 4.15 -7.57
CA GLU A 32 -8.32 4.12 -7.33
C GLU A 32 -8.72 3.22 -6.16
N ASN A 33 -7.86 2.28 -5.77
CA ASN A 33 -8.13 1.36 -4.68
C ASN A 33 -7.70 1.92 -3.32
N HIS A 34 -6.98 3.04 -3.25
CA HIS A 34 -6.56 3.65 -1.98
C HIS A 34 -7.76 3.83 -1.04
N ALA A 35 -7.59 3.46 0.23
CA ALA A 35 -8.64 3.60 1.22
C ALA A 35 -8.11 3.86 2.62
N GLU A 36 -8.87 4.65 3.37
CA GLU A 36 -8.76 4.73 4.82
C GLU A 36 -9.97 4.04 5.43
N LEU A 37 -9.76 3.11 6.36
CA LEU A 37 -10.84 2.43 7.06
C LEU A 37 -10.60 2.38 8.56
N TYR A 38 -11.67 2.22 9.32
CA TYR A 38 -11.62 1.97 10.74
C TYR A 38 -11.92 0.50 11.02
N PHE A 39 -11.02 -0.17 11.73
CA PHE A 39 -11.22 -1.54 12.21
C PHE A 39 -10.90 -1.55 13.71
N ASN A 40 -11.85 -2.00 14.53
CA ASN A 40 -11.75 -1.98 16.00
C ASN A 40 -11.35 -0.61 16.60
N GLY A 41 -11.82 0.49 16.00
CA GLY A 41 -11.53 1.86 16.45
C GLY A 41 -10.16 2.39 16.07
N VAL A 42 -9.37 1.63 15.30
CA VAL A 42 -8.07 2.03 14.78
C VAL A 42 -8.18 2.37 13.31
N LYS A 43 -7.53 3.46 12.88
CA LYS A 43 -7.47 3.85 11.47
C LYS A 43 -6.33 3.11 10.74
N TYR A 44 -6.68 2.55 9.59
CA TYR A 44 -5.77 1.87 8.68
C TYR A 44 -5.77 2.56 7.32
N ILE A 45 -4.59 2.63 6.70
CA ILE A 45 -4.39 3.08 5.32
C ILE A 45 -4.11 1.84 4.48
N LEU A 46 -4.84 1.70 3.37
CA LEU A 46 -4.75 0.55 2.48
C LEU A 46 -4.50 0.97 1.05
N ASP A 47 -3.50 0.32 0.46
CA ASP A 47 -3.12 0.51 -0.94
C ASP A 47 -3.10 -0.84 -1.66
N SER A 48 -3.63 -0.89 -2.88
CA SER A 48 -3.52 -2.06 -3.73
C SER A 48 -2.40 -1.89 -4.74
N TYR A 49 -1.57 -2.91 -4.87
CA TYR A 49 -0.59 -3.00 -5.92
C TYR A 49 -0.82 -4.24 -6.78
N ILE A 50 -0.40 -4.16 -8.05
CA ILE A 50 -0.44 -5.27 -8.99
C ILE A 50 0.92 -5.40 -9.69
N VAL A 51 1.15 -6.58 -10.26
CA VAL A 51 2.12 -6.73 -11.36
C VAL A 51 1.29 -6.81 -12.63
N MET A 52 1.62 -6.00 -13.64
CA MET A 52 0.85 -5.99 -14.90
C MET A 52 0.79 -7.40 -15.50
N PHE A 53 -0.42 -7.81 -15.88
CA PHE A 53 -0.72 -9.13 -16.47
C PHE A 53 -0.50 -10.33 -15.53
N GLU A 54 -0.34 -10.11 -14.23
CA GLU A 54 -0.35 -11.18 -13.23
C GLU A 54 -1.59 -11.09 -12.34
N ASN A 55 -1.94 -12.22 -11.73
CA ASN A 55 -2.93 -12.30 -10.66
C ASN A 55 -2.20 -12.83 -9.43
N PRO A 56 -1.61 -11.92 -8.65
CA PRO A 56 -2.38 -11.45 -7.49
C PRO A 56 -2.33 -9.95 -7.22
N TYR A 57 -3.27 -9.50 -6.41
CA TYR A 57 -3.20 -8.23 -5.69
C TYR A 57 -2.23 -8.34 -4.51
N TYR A 58 -1.44 -7.29 -4.34
CA TYR A 58 -0.59 -7.06 -3.17
C TYR A 58 -1.20 -5.91 -2.38
N ILE A 59 -1.83 -6.24 -1.26
CA ILE A 59 -2.53 -5.26 -0.43
C ILE A 59 -1.57 -4.81 0.67
N ILE A 60 -1.19 -3.54 0.65
CA ILE A 60 -0.45 -2.93 1.75
C ILE A 60 -1.46 -2.42 2.78
N ILE A 61 -1.24 -2.76 4.03
CA ILE A 61 -1.98 -2.24 5.18
C ILE A 61 -0.99 -1.54 6.08
N GLU A 62 -1.27 -0.29 6.42
CA GLU A 62 -0.50 0.49 7.37
C GLU A 62 -1.40 0.98 8.50
N ARG A 63 -0.97 0.79 9.74
CA ARG A 63 -1.68 1.28 10.91
C ARG A 63 -1.24 2.71 11.21
N GLU A 64 -2.21 3.62 11.38
CA GLU A 64 -1.91 5.04 11.59
C GLU A 64 -1.24 5.31 12.94
N ASP A 65 -1.64 4.58 13.99
CA ASP A 65 -1.13 4.74 15.36
C ASP A 65 0.27 4.13 15.61
N LYS A 66 0.87 3.52 14.58
CA LYS A 66 2.20 2.89 14.62
C LYS A 66 2.36 1.75 15.65
N SER A 67 1.26 1.14 16.08
CA SER A 67 1.31 -0.11 16.84
C SER A 67 1.47 -1.32 15.90
N PRO A 68 2.05 -2.44 16.37
CA PRO A 68 2.11 -3.67 15.60
C PRO A 68 0.71 -4.14 15.19
N ILE A 69 0.60 -4.65 13.96
CA ILE A 69 -0.58 -5.33 13.44
C ILE A 69 -0.36 -6.83 13.58
N GLU A 70 -1.31 -7.54 14.16
CA GLU A 70 -1.27 -9.01 14.22
C GLU A 70 -1.49 -9.61 12.83
N TYR A 71 -0.86 -10.75 12.56
CA TYR A 71 -0.92 -11.34 11.21
C TYR A 71 -2.36 -11.67 10.76
N GLN A 72 -3.17 -12.23 11.65
CA GLN A 72 -4.57 -12.54 11.33
C GLN A 72 -5.40 -11.27 11.11
N GLU A 73 -5.15 -10.22 11.90
CA GLU A 73 -5.80 -8.92 11.72
C GLU A 73 -5.50 -8.34 10.33
N ALA A 74 -4.24 -8.40 9.89
CA ALA A 74 -3.86 -7.95 8.56
C ALA A 74 -4.56 -8.76 7.45
N ILE A 75 -4.73 -10.08 7.63
CA ILE A 75 -5.46 -10.93 6.68
C ILE A 75 -6.92 -10.51 6.60
N ASP A 76 -7.59 -10.38 7.74
CA ASP A 76 -9.03 -10.11 7.81
C ASP A 76 -9.34 -8.76 7.17
N ILE A 77 -8.56 -7.72 7.52
CA ILE A 77 -8.70 -6.38 6.94
C ILE A 77 -8.48 -6.43 5.41
N SER A 78 -7.45 -7.15 4.92
CA SER A 78 -7.17 -7.26 3.49
C SER A 78 -8.29 -7.92 2.70
N ILE A 79 -8.85 -9.01 3.24
CA ILE A 79 -9.92 -9.75 2.62
C ILE A 79 -11.17 -8.87 2.50
N ASP A 80 -11.56 -8.20 3.57
CA ASP A 80 -12.75 -7.34 3.56
C ASP A 80 -12.57 -6.11 2.65
N TYR A 81 -11.35 -5.59 2.59
CA TYR A 81 -10.99 -4.51 1.67
C TYR A 81 -11.07 -4.94 0.20
N ILE A 82 -10.58 -6.11 -0.21
CA ILE A 82 -10.52 -6.46 -1.64
C ILE A 82 -11.85 -6.98 -2.20
N LYS A 83 -12.71 -7.60 -1.36
CA LYS A 83 -14.03 -8.14 -1.76
C LYS A 83 -14.84 -7.21 -2.69
N PRO A 84 -15.07 -5.92 -2.36
CA PRO A 84 -15.86 -5.03 -3.21
C PRO A 84 -15.13 -4.51 -4.46
N ARG A 85 -13.82 -4.75 -4.60
CA ARG A 85 -12.95 -4.07 -5.59
C ARG A 85 -12.71 -4.88 -6.87
N GLY A 86 -13.69 -5.71 -7.27
CA GLY A 86 -13.72 -6.30 -8.61
C GLY A 86 -13.15 -7.72 -8.73
N CYS A 87 -13.02 -8.45 -7.63
CA CYS A 87 -12.75 -9.88 -7.70
C CYS A 87 -13.93 -10.61 -8.36
N THR A 88 -13.69 -11.18 -9.54
CA THR A 88 -14.66 -12.02 -10.27
C THR A 88 -14.48 -13.51 -9.99
N SER A 89 -13.30 -13.88 -9.48
CA SER A 89 -12.97 -15.22 -9.00
C SER A 89 -13.11 -15.31 -7.47
N PRO A 90 -13.27 -16.52 -6.90
CA PRO A 90 -13.15 -16.71 -5.46
C PRO A 90 -11.79 -16.22 -4.94
N LEU A 91 -11.80 -15.56 -3.78
CA LEU A 91 -10.56 -15.11 -3.14
C LEU A 91 -9.70 -16.30 -2.72
N GLU A 92 -8.44 -16.27 -3.11
CA GLU A 92 -7.43 -17.20 -2.64
C GLU A 92 -6.27 -16.43 -1.98
N ARG A 93 -5.83 -16.92 -0.82
CA ARG A 93 -4.72 -16.35 -0.07
C ARG A 93 -3.41 -16.94 -0.54
N LEU A 94 -2.39 -16.09 -0.68
CA LEU A 94 -1.04 -16.47 -1.09
C LEU A 94 -0.02 -16.12 0.01
N PRO A 95 0.08 -16.91 1.10
CA PRO A 95 0.95 -16.59 2.24
C PRO A 95 2.43 -16.43 1.89
N ASN A 96 2.89 -17.08 0.82
CA ASN A 96 4.26 -16.96 0.32
C ASN A 96 4.60 -15.54 -0.18
N LEU A 97 3.59 -14.72 -0.47
CA LEU A 97 3.75 -13.33 -0.89
C LEU A 97 3.67 -12.33 0.26
N ASP A 98 3.25 -12.78 1.45
CA ASP A 98 3.06 -11.88 2.58
C ASP A 98 4.40 -11.38 3.12
N ARG A 99 4.46 -10.10 3.44
CA ARG A 99 5.65 -9.45 4.01
C ARG A 99 5.21 -8.48 5.09
N HIS A 100 6.13 -8.12 5.97
CA HIS A 100 5.93 -7.05 6.93
C HIS A 100 7.23 -6.27 7.11
N ASN A 101 7.13 -5.05 7.62
CA ASN A 101 8.29 -4.30 8.10
C ASN A 101 8.75 -4.79 9.49
N GLU A 102 9.91 -4.33 9.94
CA GLU A 102 10.54 -4.83 11.18
C GLU A 102 9.66 -4.67 12.43
N ASP A 103 8.92 -3.56 12.52
CA ASP A 103 8.04 -3.23 13.65
C ASP A 103 6.60 -3.79 13.50
N LYS A 104 6.30 -4.44 12.37
CA LYS A 104 4.98 -4.98 11.99
C LYS A 104 3.87 -3.93 11.96
N THR A 105 4.19 -2.66 11.78
CA THR A 105 3.19 -1.58 11.60
C THR A 105 2.65 -1.51 10.17
N LYS A 106 3.32 -2.20 9.24
CA LYS A 106 2.91 -2.37 7.85
C LYS A 106 3.01 -3.83 7.43
N TRP A 107 1.94 -4.32 6.81
CA TRP A 107 1.89 -5.64 6.17
C TRP A 107 1.62 -5.49 4.68
N MET A 108 2.17 -6.41 3.91
CA MET A 108 1.77 -6.70 2.54
C MET A 108 1.12 -8.09 2.55
N ILE A 109 -0.09 -8.20 2.02
CA ILE A 109 -0.89 -9.41 1.99
C ILE A 109 -1.20 -9.76 0.54
N GLY A 110 -0.80 -10.96 0.10
CA GLY A 110 -1.03 -11.42 -1.28
C GLY A 110 -2.38 -12.11 -1.46
N ILE A 111 -3.25 -11.60 -2.31
CA ILE A 111 -4.57 -12.19 -2.58
C ILE A 111 -4.74 -12.36 -4.08
N SER A 112 -5.04 -13.58 -4.54
CA SER A 112 -5.47 -13.83 -5.92
C SER A 112 -6.99 -13.74 -6.03
N CYS A 113 -7.43 -13.07 -7.08
CA CYS A 113 -8.77 -13.04 -7.61
C CYS A 113 -8.72 -12.49 -9.04
#